data_AF-A0A9X3UT54-F1
#
_entry.id   AF-A0A9X3UT54-F1
#
_cell.length_a   1.000
_cell.length_b   1.000
_cell.length_c   1.000
_cell.angle_alpha   90.00
_cell.angle_beta   90.00
_cell.angle_gamma   90.00
#
_symmetry.space_group_name_H-M   'P 1'
#
loop_
_entity.id
_entity.type
_entity.pdbx_description
1 polymer ?
#
loop_
_entity_poly.entity_id
_entity_poly.type
_entity_poly.pdbx_seq_one_letter_code
_entity_poly.pdbx_strand_id
1 'polypeptide(L)'
;AFACTSRGQAFRTGKWILETERLETKTVTFAVGAEGLMHIPGDIIRVADCDYADTNIGGRVLDINGNKVTLDREIEINGNSHLTYIDGEAKHKDIRIVSKNGKEVMLESEPVGLAELGVWSLTTQEINVQLFRALTINEEEQGQYT
;
A
#
# COMPACT_ATOMS: atom_id res chain seq x y z
N ALA A 1 41.09 -1.34 -5.46
CA ALA A 1 40.32 -1.41 -4.19
C ALA A 1 38.98 -0.73 -4.42
N PHE A 2 37.87 -1.47 -4.35
CA PHE A 2 36.51 -0.97 -4.57
C PHE A 2 35.82 -0.86 -3.22
N ALA A 3 35.92 0.28 -2.54
CA ALA A 3 35.15 0.46 -1.31
C ALA A 3 34.77 1.92 -1.11
N CYS A 4 35.71 2.87 -1.17
CA CYS A 4 35.45 4.32 -1.04
C CYS A 4 36.57 5.13 -1.69
N THR A 5 36.25 6.19 -2.45
CA THR A 5 37.25 7.12 -3.03
C THR A 5 37.49 8.37 -2.18
N SER A 6 36.75 8.54 -1.07
CA SER A 6 36.96 9.63 -0.11
C SER A 6 36.45 9.29 1.29
N ARG A 7 36.99 9.97 2.31
CA ARG A 7 36.50 9.92 3.70
C ARG A 7 35.02 10.33 3.81
N GLY A 8 34.59 11.31 3.01
CA GLY A 8 33.20 11.77 2.98
C GLY A 8 32.23 10.72 2.43
N GLN A 9 32.64 9.95 1.42
CA GLN A 9 31.86 8.82 0.91
C GLN A 9 31.74 7.72 1.97
N ALA A 10 32.86 7.33 2.59
CA ALA A 10 32.88 6.31 3.64
C ALA A 10 31.95 6.68 4.82
N PHE A 11 32.00 7.95 5.25
CA PHE A 11 31.15 8.44 6.33
C PHE A 11 29.66 8.41 5.98
N ARG A 12 29.28 8.85 4.78
CA ARG A 12 27.87 8.79 4.34
C ARG A 12 27.37 7.36 4.19
N THR A 13 28.18 6.48 3.61
CA THR A 13 27.81 5.06 3.45
C THR A 13 27.67 4.36 4.81
N GLY A 14 28.62 4.54 5.72
CA GLY A 14 28.52 3.96 7.07
C GLY A 14 27.32 4.49 7.85
N LYS A 15 27.02 5.79 7.75
CA LYS A 15 25.82 6.38 8.36
C LYS A 15 24.54 5.83 7.75
N TRP A 16 24.47 5.70 6.42
CA TRP A 16 23.30 5.15 5.74
C TRP A 16 23.05 3.71 6.19
N ILE A 17 24.08 2.85 6.22
CA ILE A 17 23.96 1.47 6.71
C ILE A 17 23.41 1.46 8.14
N LEU A 18 24.01 2.20 9.08
CA LEU A 18 23.55 2.22 10.47
C LEU A 18 22.10 2.70 10.63
N GLU A 19 21.68 3.72 9.87
CA GLU A 19 20.31 4.21 9.93
C GLU A 19 19.33 3.23 9.27
N THR A 20 19.72 2.60 8.15
CA THR A 20 18.93 1.55 7.50
C THR A 20 18.73 0.36 8.42
N GLU A 21 19.78 -0.19 9.03
CA GLU A 21 19.67 -1.29 10.00
C GLU A 21 18.81 -0.92 11.22
N ARG A 22 18.85 0.35 11.66
CA ARG A 22 18.07 0.83 12.79
C ARG A 22 16.59 1.02 12.45
N LEU A 23 16.26 1.45 11.24
CA LEU A 23 14.90 1.82 10.85
C LEU A 23 14.16 0.69 10.15
N GLU A 24 14.84 -0.10 9.32
CA GLU A 24 14.26 -1.20 8.54
C GLU A 24 14.27 -2.53 9.30
N THR A 25 13.65 -2.53 10.48
CA THR A 25 13.65 -3.69 11.39
C THR A 25 12.53 -4.71 11.11
N LYS A 26 11.60 -4.37 10.22
CA LYS A 26 10.42 -5.19 9.91
C LYS A 26 10.54 -5.76 8.51
N THR A 27 10.37 -7.07 8.40
CA THR A 27 10.24 -7.78 7.12
C THR A 27 8.86 -8.44 7.08
N VAL A 28 8.17 -8.30 5.96
CA VAL A 28 6.90 -8.96 5.69
C VAL A 28 7.06 -9.79 4.42
N THR A 29 6.47 -10.97 4.41
CA THR A 29 6.43 -11.87 3.26
C THR A 29 4.97 -12.22 2.99
N PHE A 30 4.51 -11.99 1.77
CA PHE A 30 3.13 -12.24 1.36
C PHE A 30 3.11 -12.70 -0.09
N ALA A 31 2.17 -13.57 -0.44
CA ALA A 31 2.00 -14.04 -1.80
C ALA A 31 0.97 -13.17 -2.54
N VAL A 32 1.24 -12.90 -3.81
CA VAL A 32 0.36 -12.18 -4.73
C VAL A 32 0.19 -12.94 -6.04
N GLY A 33 -0.91 -12.66 -6.75
CA GLY A 33 -1.10 -13.15 -8.11
C GLY A 33 -0.29 -12.37 -9.14
N ALA A 34 -0.74 -12.38 -10.40
CA ALA A 34 -0.10 -11.65 -11.51
C ALA A 34 0.07 -10.14 -11.27
N GLU A 35 -0.64 -9.55 -10.32
CA GLU A 35 -0.44 -8.15 -9.92
C GLU A 35 0.96 -7.89 -9.36
N GLY A 36 1.63 -8.89 -8.76
CA GLY A 36 3.01 -8.76 -8.28
C GLY A 36 4.02 -8.42 -9.37
N LEU A 37 3.73 -8.73 -10.64
CA LEU A 37 4.59 -8.42 -11.78
C LEU A 37 4.77 -6.92 -12.02
N MET A 38 3.91 -6.08 -11.45
CA MET A 38 4.03 -4.62 -11.59
C MET A 38 5.19 -4.05 -10.75
N HIS A 39 5.74 -4.84 -9.84
CA HIS A 39 6.80 -4.42 -8.92
C HIS A 39 8.15 -5.06 -9.25
N ILE A 40 9.22 -4.35 -8.92
CA ILE A 40 10.60 -4.84 -8.98
C ILE A 40 11.29 -4.65 -7.62
N PRO A 41 12.32 -5.46 -7.30
CA PRO A 41 13.14 -5.23 -6.11
C PRO A 41 13.67 -3.79 -6.07
N GLY A 42 13.45 -3.12 -4.93
CA GLY A 42 13.75 -1.71 -4.72
C GLY A 42 12.52 -0.80 -4.70
N ASP A 43 11.37 -1.25 -5.21
CA ASP A 43 10.13 -0.46 -5.18
C ASP A 43 9.65 -0.22 -3.75
N ILE A 44 9.06 0.96 -3.52
CA ILE A 44 8.41 1.30 -2.26
C ILE A 44 6.91 1.07 -2.41
N ILE A 45 6.39 0.10 -1.67
CA ILE A 45 5.00 -0.34 -1.71
C ILE A 45 4.29 0.00 -0.41
N ARG A 46 2.99 0.27 -0.50
CA ARG A 46 2.11 0.39 0.66
C ARG A 46 1.53 -0.98 0.99
N VAL A 47 1.67 -1.39 2.24
CA VAL A 47 1.09 -2.65 2.73
C VAL A 47 0.00 -2.32 3.75
N ALA A 48 -1.22 -2.75 3.43
CA ALA A 48 -2.39 -2.63 4.28
C ALA A 48 -2.69 -4.00 4.94
N ASP A 49 -1.96 -4.31 6.00
CA ASP A 49 -2.10 -5.55 6.75
C ASP A 49 -3.26 -5.47 7.76
N CYS A 50 -4.36 -6.16 7.45
CA CYS A 50 -5.57 -6.16 8.28
C CYS A 50 -5.37 -6.92 9.61
N ASP A 51 -4.54 -7.97 9.62
CA ASP A 51 -4.30 -8.78 10.82
C ASP A 51 -3.41 -8.01 11.80
N TYR A 52 -2.43 -7.27 11.28
CA TYR A 52 -1.60 -6.37 12.10
C TYR A 52 -2.38 -5.16 12.61
N ALA A 53 -3.32 -4.64 11.82
CA ALA A 53 -4.14 -3.48 12.20
C ALA A 53 -5.36 -3.84 13.07
N ASP A 54 -5.68 -5.14 13.22
CA ASP A 54 -6.86 -5.67 13.91
C ASP A 54 -8.19 -5.07 13.40
N THR A 55 -8.20 -4.64 12.13
CA THR A 55 -9.36 -4.03 11.48
C THR A 55 -9.19 -4.02 9.96
N ASN A 56 -10.31 -3.83 9.25
CA ASN A 56 -10.35 -3.89 7.79
C ASN A 56 -9.79 -2.61 7.17
N ILE A 57 -8.52 -2.68 6.73
CA ILE A 57 -7.81 -1.54 6.15
C ILE A 57 -7.45 -1.69 4.67
N GLY A 58 -7.80 -2.81 4.05
CA GLY A 58 -7.58 -3.03 2.63
C GLY A 58 -8.48 -4.12 2.06
N GLY A 59 -8.63 -4.11 0.74
CA GLY A 59 -9.49 -5.06 0.06
C GLY A 59 -9.69 -4.76 -1.41
N ARG A 60 -10.85 -5.19 -1.92
CA ARG A 60 -11.28 -5.02 -3.32
C ARG A 60 -12.57 -4.23 -3.43
N VAL A 61 -12.68 -3.47 -4.51
CA VAL A 61 -13.92 -2.78 -4.88
C VAL A 61 -14.84 -3.75 -5.62
N LEU A 62 -16.10 -3.83 -5.20
CA LEU A 62 -17.11 -4.69 -5.84
C LEU A 62 -17.94 -3.93 -6.88
N ASP A 63 -18.28 -2.67 -6.60
CA ASP A 63 -19.13 -1.85 -7.47
C ASP A 63 -18.82 -0.36 -7.28
N ILE A 64 -19.02 0.43 -8.33
CA ILE A 64 -18.73 1.87 -8.37
C ILE A 64 -19.91 2.58 -9.02
N ASN A 65 -20.59 3.42 -8.25
CA ASN A 65 -21.72 4.22 -8.70
C ASN A 65 -21.47 5.71 -8.41
N GLY A 66 -20.69 6.34 -9.30
CA GLY A 66 -20.20 7.71 -9.13
C GLY A 66 -19.38 7.84 -7.84
N ASN A 67 -19.84 8.68 -6.91
CA ASN A 67 -19.17 8.89 -5.63
C ASN A 67 -19.44 7.79 -4.59
N LYS A 68 -20.30 6.80 -4.90
CA LYS A 68 -20.57 5.68 -4.00
C LYS A 68 -19.77 4.47 -4.46
N VAL A 69 -18.99 3.89 -3.55
CA VAL A 69 -18.17 2.71 -3.82
C VAL A 69 -18.59 1.60 -2.87
N THR A 70 -18.85 0.41 -3.41
CA THR A 70 -19.17 -0.79 -2.64
C THR A 70 -17.90 -1.60 -2.44
N LEU A 71 -17.51 -1.82 -1.18
CA LEU A 71 -16.30 -2.57 -0.83
C LEU A 71 -16.62 -4.05 -0.60
N ASP A 72 -15.60 -4.91 -0.68
CA ASP A 72 -15.70 -6.34 -0.39
C ASP A 72 -16.11 -6.63 1.07
N ARG A 73 -15.68 -5.76 1.99
CA ARG A 73 -15.89 -5.86 3.44
C ARG A 73 -16.32 -4.53 4.04
N GLU A 74 -16.93 -4.59 5.22
CA GLU A 74 -17.26 -3.39 5.99
C GLU A 74 -16.00 -2.81 6.62
N ILE A 75 -15.92 -1.49 6.64
CA ILE A 75 -14.80 -0.73 7.22
C ILE A 75 -15.25 0.07 8.44
N GLU A 76 -14.31 0.34 9.32
CA GLU A 76 -14.48 1.27 10.44
C GLU A 76 -13.87 2.61 10.06
N ILE A 77 -14.68 3.68 10.10
CA ILE A 77 -14.22 5.04 9.78
C ILE A 77 -14.28 5.89 11.04
N ASN A 78 -13.20 6.61 11.33
CA ASN A 78 -13.09 7.56 12.42
C ASN A 78 -12.67 8.91 11.86
N GLY A 79 -13.45 9.97 12.11
CA GLY A 79 -13.11 11.35 11.74
C GLY A 79 -12.58 11.50 10.31
N ASN A 80 -11.33 11.97 10.18
CA ASN A 80 -10.69 12.25 8.89
C ASN A 80 -10.13 10.97 8.23
N SER A 81 -11.03 10.12 7.71
CA SER A 81 -10.69 8.87 7.01
C SER A 81 -10.59 9.08 5.50
N HIS A 82 -9.59 8.44 4.88
CA HIS A 82 -9.31 8.53 3.45
C HIS A 82 -9.26 7.14 2.83
N LEU A 83 -9.86 7.01 1.65
CA LEU A 83 -9.74 5.85 0.80
C LEU A 83 -8.64 6.12 -0.23
N THR A 84 -7.62 5.29 -0.22
CA THR A 84 -6.52 5.31 -1.19
C THR A 84 -6.75 4.20 -2.22
N TYR A 85 -6.58 4.53 -3.49
CA TYR A 85 -6.61 3.58 -4.59
C TYR A 85 -5.53 3.90 -5.62
N ILE A 86 -5.33 3.00 -6.58
CA ILE A 86 -4.43 3.19 -7.71
C ILE A 86 -5.27 3.60 -8.92
N ASP A 87 -4.98 4.75 -9.53
CA ASP A 87 -5.68 5.20 -10.74
C ASP A 87 -5.12 4.56 -12.02
N GLY A 88 -5.71 4.90 -13.17
CA GLY A 88 -5.29 4.38 -14.47
C GLY A 88 -3.86 4.77 -14.92
N GLU A 89 -3.21 5.73 -14.25
CA GLU A 89 -1.80 6.08 -14.42
C GLU A 89 -0.86 5.35 -13.43
N ALA A 90 -1.37 4.35 -12.72
CA ALA A 90 -0.65 3.60 -11.69
C ALA A 90 -0.17 4.47 -10.51
N LYS A 91 -0.88 5.57 -10.20
CA LYS A 91 -0.56 6.45 -9.08
C LYS A 91 -1.54 6.29 -7.93
N HIS A 92 -1.02 6.37 -6.70
CA HIS A 92 -1.86 6.44 -5.52
C HIS A 92 -2.66 7.76 -5.50
N LYS A 93 -3.98 7.65 -5.35
CA LYS A 93 -4.88 8.78 -5.10
C LYS A 93 -5.64 8.56 -3.80
N ASP A 94 -5.67 9.59 -2.98
CA ASP A 94 -6.37 9.62 -1.70
C ASP A 94 -7.65 10.47 -1.86
N ILE A 95 -8.80 9.91 -1.49
CA ILE A 95 -10.08 10.63 -1.46
C ILE A 95 -10.69 10.49 -0.07
N ARG A 96 -11.16 11.60 0.48
CA ARG A 96 -11.80 11.61 1.80
C ARG A 96 -13.14 10.88 1.75
N ILE A 97 -13.41 10.10 2.79
CA ILE A 97 -14.70 9.44 2.99
C ILE A 97 -15.65 10.40 3.70
N VAL A 98 -16.84 10.60 3.14
CA VAL A 98 -17.89 11.48 3.67
C VAL A 98 -18.79 10.72 4.65
N SER A 99 -19.21 9.52 4.28
CA SER A 99 -20.05 8.67 5.10
C SER A 99 -19.92 7.20 4.69
N LYS A 100 -20.36 6.29 5.55
CA LYS A 100 -20.49 4.86 5.24
C LYS A 100 -21.89 4.35 5.55
N ASN A 101 -22.31 3.32 4.84
CA ASN A 101 -23.51 2.55 5.10
C ASN A 101 -23.22 1.05 4.88
N GLY A 102 -22.85 0.35 5.96
CA GLY A 102 -22.36 -1.02 5.87
C GLY A 102 -21.10 -1.10 5.00
N LYS A 103 -21.18 -1.82 3.87
CA LYS A 103 -20.09 -1.98 2.88
C LYS A 103 -19.99 -0.84 1.86
N GLU A 104 -20.99 0.02 1.79
CA GLU A 104 -20.98 1.16 0.87
C GLU A 104 -20.31 2.36 1.53
N VAL A 105 -19.40 2.99 0.81
CA VAL A 105 -18.73 4.22 1.22
C VAL A 105 -19.06 5.35 0.25
N MET A 106 -19.40 6.52 0.78
CA MET A 106 -19.60 7.74 0.00
C MET A 106 -18.31 8.56 0.05
N LEU A 107 -17.73 8.79 -1.11
CA LEU A 107 -16.51 9.57 -1.30
C LEU A 107 -16.84 11.04 -1.57
N GLU A 108 -15.91 11.93 -1.23
CA GLU A 108 -16.04 13.37 -1.48
C GLU A 108 -16.06 13.71 -2.98
N SER A 109 -15.32 12.95 -3.78
CA SER A 109 -15.26 13.07 -5.23
C SER A 109 -15.34 11.71 -5.92
N GLU A 110 -15.75 11.71 -7.19
CA GLU A 110 -15.78 10.50 -8.01
C GLU A 110 -14.35 9.98 -8.23
N PRO A 111 -14.08 8.69 -7.96
CA PRO A 111 -12.76 8.11 -8.13
C PRO A 111 -12.47 7.86 -9.62
N VAL A 112 -11.68 8.74 -10.24
CA VAL A 112 -11.30 8.63 -11.65
C VAL A 112 -10.30 7.50 -11.86
N GLY A 113 -10.66 6.52 -12.69
CA GLY A 113 -9.78 5.40 -13.06
C GLY A 113 -9.80 4.23 -12.08
N LEU A 114 -10.65 4.29 -11.04
CA LEU A 114 -10.96 3.12 -10.23
C LEU A 114 -11.88 2.18 -11.03
N ALA A 115 -11.57 0.89 -11.02
CA ALA A 115 -12.34 -0.14 -11.69
C ALA A 115 -12.86 -1.18 -10.68
N GLU A 116 -13.85 -1.97 -11.09
CA GLU A 116 -14.27 -3.16 -10.34
C GLU A 116 -13.07 -4.09 -10.11
N LEU A 117 -13.04 -4.73 -8.95
CA LEU A 117 -11.92 -5.52 -8.44
C LEU A 117 -10.61 -4.72 -8.26
N GLY A 118 -10.67 -3.40 -8.33
CA GLY A 118 -9.56 -2.51 -7.97
C GLY A 118 -9.17 -2.66 -6.49
N VAL A 119 -7.88 -2.50 -6.21
CA VAL A 119 -7.34 -2.50 -4.85
C VAL A 119 -7.63 -1.17 -4.16
N TRP A 120 -8.11 -1.23 -2.92
CA TRP A 120 -8.24 -0.08 -2.06
C TRP A 120 -7.54 -0.31 -0.72
N SER A 121 -7.12 0.79 -0.10
CA SER A 121 -6.65 0.81 1.29
C SER A 121 -7.24 1.99 2.05
N LEU A 122 -7.50 1.81 3.33
CA LEU A 122 -8.03 2.81 4.25
C LEU A 122 -6.91 3.41 5.07
N THR A 123 -6.88 4.73 5.12
CA THR A 123 -6.06 5.51 6.06
C THR A 123 -6.97 6.29 6.98
N THR A 124 -6.86 6.08 8.29
CA THR A 124 -7.60 6.84 9.32
C THR A 124 -6.62 7.69 10.13
N GLN A 125 -7.11 8.49 11.08
CA GLN A 125 -6.23 9.25 11.98
C GLN A 125 -5.38 8.34 12.87
N GLU A 126 -5.92 7.18 13.25
CA GLU A 126 -5.28 6.22 14.14
C GLU A 126 -4.45 5.19 13.36
N ILE A 127 -4.87 4.87 12.13
CA ILE A 127 -4.30 3.79 11.34
C ILE A 127 -3.72 4.35 10.06
N ASN A 128 -2.41 4.20 9.92
CA ASN A 128 -1.67 4.57 8.72
C ASN A 128 -1.05 3.31 8.10
N VAL A 129 -1.25 3.14 6.79
CA VAL A 129 -0.57 2.08 6.03
C VAL A 129 0.93 2.31 6.05
N GLN A 130 1.68 1.22 6.19
CA GLN A 130 3.14 1.28 6.27
C GLN A 130 3.75 1.14 4.88
N LEU A 131 4.88 1.81 4.67
CA LEU A 131 5.68 1.70 3.47
C LEU A 131 6.75 0.64 3.68
N PHE A 132 6.86 -0.28 2.73
CA PHE A 132 7.88 -1.30 2.68
C PHE A 132 8.67 -1.20 1.38
N ARG A 133 9.95 -1.54 1.45
CA ARG A 133 10.79 -1.70 0.27
C ARG A 133 10.76 -3.16 -0.16
N ALA A 134 10.42 -3.41 -1.42
CA ALA A 134 10.50 -4.73 -2.00
C ALA A 134 11.97 -5.20 -2.02
N LEU A 135 12.29 -6.28 -1.30
CA LEU A 135 13.66 -6.82 -1.24
C LEU A 135 13.89 -7.87 -2.32
N THR A 136 12.93 -8.77 -2.49
CA THR A 136 12.95 -9.89 -3.42
C THR A 136 11.55 -10.10 -3.97
N ILE A 137 11.46 -10.57 -5.20
CA ILE A 137 10.22 -11.05 -5.82
C ILE A 137 10.58 -12.35 -6.51
N ASN A 138 9.97 -13.45 -6.08
CA ASN A 138 10.21 -14.79 -6.61
C ASN A 138 8.91 -15.36 -7.17
N GLU A 139 8.96 -15.96 -8.35
CA GLU A 139 7.86 -16.77 -8.88
C GLU A 139 7.99 -18.20 -8.33
N GLU A 140 6.98 -18.67 -7.59
CA GLU A 140 6.97 -20.02 -7.02
C GLU A 140 6.30 -21.02 -7.96
N GLU A 141 5.08 -20.70 -8.39
CA GLU A 141 4.28 -21.47 -9.35
C GLU A 141 3.73 -20.52 -10.42
N GLN A 142 3.24 -21.06 -11.55
CA GLN A 142 2.73 -20.24 -12.66
C GLN A 142 1.65 -19.26 -12.18
N GLY A 143 2.02 -17.97 -12.12
CA GLY A 143 1.11 -16.89 -11.74
C GLY A 143 1.03 -16.57 -10.25
N GLN A 144 1.88 -17.18 -9.40
CA GLN A 144 2.01 -16.85 -7.98
C GLN A 144 3.42 -16.33 -7.66
N TYR A 145 3.47 -15.15 -7.05
CA TYR A 145 4.70 -14.43 -6.70
C TYR A 145 4.79 -14.16 -5.20
N THR A 146 5.99 -14.25 -4.63
CA THR A 146 6.28 -14.03 -3.21
C THR A 146 7.38 -12.98 -3.03
#